data_AF-A0A4S8PS40-F1
#
_entry.id   AF-A0A4S8PS40-F1
#
_cell.length_a   1.000
_cell.length_b   1.000
_cell.length_c   1.000
_cell.angle_alpha   90.00
_cell.angle_beta   90.00
_cell.angle_gamma   90.00
#
_symmetry.space_group_name_H-M   'P 1'
#
loop_
_entity.id
_entity.type
_entity.pdbx_description
1 polymer ?
#
loop_
_entity_poly.entity_id
_entity_poly.type
_entity_poly.pdbx_seq_one_letter_code
_entity_poly.pdbx_strand_id
1 'polypeptide(L)'
;MKVVVYFRQAGGAVAETYPLITHWAEDEAEQPVPLFSQFDTDGMSDAGPEILVQLHSANRWLKEKRGVVVAIFTELEDGSGRRPSYGAARKAAGRERATVLIATTKAFAGQRFSPISQDGLEVIRLEDPEEAARDKWARSKNVVVYLRALSNPVEAQAILEKQQREIGKMLRSANVLAEFVETEPLASAERPQLEQALALCREQKARLFIGTTDAVGNGEAFMPDFTDVPYEVAYRKAYEWPETIPLMNCPFPVALYFGKQWTHGYVPLYLANATGSELFEVEVSGIGTTVIDREHVETTPSKKDIDCVSSGTGRLIEAYDVYFDGDFLVFYTVEARASDGTRYRGQAATKGVPGNRWLRIDHWKPISG
;
A
#
# COMPACT_ATOMS: atom_id res chain seq x y z
N MET A 1 -9.95 10.84 -36.74
CA MET A 1 -10.67 11.34 -35.54
C MET A 1 -9.97 12.60 -35.04
N LYS A 2 -10.67 13.63 -34.57
CA LYS A 2 -10.02 14.83 -33.98
C LYS A 2 -9.62 14.57 -32.53
N VAL A 3 -8.44 15.03 -32.13
CA VAL A 3 -7.85 14.73 -30.82
C VAL A 3 -7.27 16.00 -30.19
N VAL A 4 -7.56 16.22 -28.92
CA VAL A 4 -6.84 17.20 -28.08
C VAL A 4 -5.90 16.41 -27.18
N VAL A 5 -4.60 16.71 -27.24
CA VAL A 5 -3.60 15.99 -26.44
C VAL A 5 -3.27 16.79 -25.18
N TYR A 6 -3.28 16.12 -24.04
CA TYR A 6 -3.01 16.70 -22.73
C TYR A 6 -1.80 16.00 -22.09
N PHE A 7 -0.72 16.75 -21.95
CA PHE A 7 0.53 16.35 -21.32
C PHE A 7 0.57 16.80 -19.86
N ARG A 8 1.34 16.07 -19.05
CA ARG A 8 1.58 16.37 -17.63
C ARG A 8 3.08 16.41 -17.37
N GLN A 9 3.51 17.13 -16.34
CA GLN A 9 4.90 17.22 -15.92
C GLN A 9 5.01 17.31 -14.40
N ALA A 10 6.03 16.70 -13.80
CA ALA A 10 6.31 16.89 -12.38
C ALA A 10 6.67 18.35 -12.02
N GLY A 11 6.07 18.89 -10.96
CA GLY A 11 6.35 20.22 -10.42
C GLY A 11 7.77 20.32 -9.86
N GLY A 12 8.65 20.98 -10.60
CA GLY A 12 10.07 21.16 -10.27
C GLY A 12 10.85 21.83 -11.40
N ALA A 13 10.41 21.63 -12.64
CA ALA A 13 10.79 22.46 -13.79
C ALA A 13 9.75 23.56 -14.03
N VAL A 14 10.17 24.68 -14.63
CA VAL A 14 9.23 25.67 -15.17
C VAL A 14 8.34 24.98 -16.20
N ALA A 15 7.05 25.32 -16.28
CA ALA A 15 6.15 24.82 -17.32
C ALA A 15 6.68 25.32 -18.66
N GLU A 16 7.54 24.56 -19.30
CA GLU A 16 7.96 24.93 -20.64
C GLU A 16 6.85 24.53 -21.59
N THR A 17 6.25 25.55 -22.19
CA THR A 17 5.36 25.35 -23.33
C THR A 17 6.22 24.84 -24.47
N TYR A 18 6.36 23.52 -24.61
CA TYR A 18 7.03 22.95 -25.76
C TYR A 18 6.22 23.30 -27.00
N PRO A 19 6.83 23.86 -28.05
CA PRO A 19 6.16 24.17 -29.31
C PRO A 19 5.94 22.87 -30.07
N LEU A 20 5.11 21.97 -29.52
CA LEU A 20 4.80 20.70 -30.15
C LEU A 20 3.91 20.98 -31.36
N ILE A 21 4.45 20.76 -32.56
CA ILE A 21 3.69 20.85 -33.80
C ILE A 21 3.46 19.43 -34.32
N THR A 22 2.23 19.13 -34.72
CA THR A 22 1.94 17.88 -35.44
C THR A 22 2.14 18.06 -36.93
N HIS A 23 2.88 17.12 -37.52
CA HIS A 23 3.16 17.04 -38.95
C HIS A 23 2.53 15.78 -39.53
N TRP A 24 2.30 15.78 -40.84
CA TRP A 24 1.95 14.57 -41.57
C TRP A 24 3.25 13.86 -41.96
N ALA A 25 3.42 12.63 -41.50
CA ALA A 25 4.51 11.74 -41.88
C ALA A 25 3.95 10.52 -42.63
N GLU A 26 4.75 9.84 -43.44
CA GLU A 26 4.33 8.59 -44.10
C GLU A 26 4.63 7.38 -43.20
N ASP A 27 3.69 6.43 -43.10
CA ASP A 27 3.93 5.14 -42.45
C ASP A 27 4.61 4.14 -43.39
N GLU A 28 4.88 2.91 -42.92
CA GLU A 28 5.54 1.85 -43.71
C GLU A 28 4.76 1.43 -44.96
N ALA A 29 3.48 1.83 -45.08
CA ALA A 29 2.63 1.61 -46.23
C ALA A 29 2.42 2.89 -47.07
N GLU A 30 3.30 3.89 -46.90
CA GLU A 30 3.27 5.19 -47.58
C GLU A 30 1.98 5.98 -47.31
N GLN A 31 1.28 5.71 -46.21
CA GLN A 31 0.07 6.44 -45.86
C GLN A 31 0.36 7.61 -44.92
N PRO A 32 -0.24 8.78 -45.14
CA PRO A 32 -0.03 9.94 -44.27
C PRO A 32 -0.66 9.72 -42.90
N VAL A 33 0.16 9.81 -41.86
CA VAL A 33 -0.20 9.73 -40.45
C VAL A 33 0.20 11.00 -39.69
N PRO A 34 -0.70 11.56 -38.87
CA PRO A 34 -0.40 12.74 -38.05
C PRO A 34 0.46 12.33 -36.84
N LEU A 35 1.66 12.89 -36.73
CA LEU A 35 2.61 12.63 -35.65
C LEU A 35 3.26 13.94 -35.18
N PHE A 36 3.64 14.00 -33.91
CA PHE A 36 4.62 14.99 -33.44
C PHE A 36 5.97 14.67 -34.10
N SER A 37 6.59 15.64 -34.78
CA SER A 37 7.85 15.39 -35.48
C SER A 37 9.01 15.11 -34.52
N GLN A 38 9.98 14.31 -34.96
CA GLN A 38 11.27 14.16 -34.27
C GLN A 38 12.16 15.40 -34.40
N PHE A 39 11.83 16.37 -35.27
CA PHE A 39 12.69 17.51 -35.60
C PHE A 39 12.64 18.68 -34.60
N ASP A 40 11.78 18.62 -33.59
CA ASP A 40 11.74 19.60 -32.49
C ASP A 40 12.68 19.24 -31.31
N THR A 41 13.49 18.17 -31.42
CA THR A 41 14.39 17.75 -30.32
C THR A 41 15.51 18.75 -30.00
N ASP A 42 15.93 19.59 -30.96
CA ASP A 42 16.94 20.63 -30.73
C ASP A 42 16.37 21.81 -29.91
N GLY A 43 15.05 22.04 -29.94
CA GLY A 43 14.33 22.97 -29.06
C GLY A 43 13.78 22.33 -27.78
N MET A 44 14.01 21.03 -27.61
CA MET A 44 13.59 20.21 -26.46
C MET A 44 14.79 19.63 -25.71
N SER A 45 16.00 20.20 -25.86
CA SER A 45 17.19 19.78 -25.11
C SER A 45 16.99 19.85 -23.59
N ASP A 46 16.09 20.74 -23.15
CA ASP A 46 15.71 20.96 -21.75
C ASP A 46 14.41 20.22 -21.37
N ALA A 47 13.79 19.49 -22.31
CA ALA A 47 12.59 18.72 -22.03
C ALA A 47 12.92 17.55 -21.09
N GLY A 48 12.28 17.53 -19.93
CA GLY A 48 12.43 16.44 -18.97
C GLY A 48 12.11 15.08 -19.63
N PRO A 49 12.81 14.00 -19.24
CA PRO A 49 12.66 12.66 -19.84
C PRO A 49 11.22 12.15 -19.86
N GLU A 50 10.39 12.66 -18.94
CA GLU A 50 8.97 12.35 -18.81
C GLU A 50 8.11 12.79 -20.01
N ILE A 51 8.38 13.97 -20.60
CA ILE A 51 7.64 14.46 -21.78
C ILE A 51 7.97 13.63 -23.02
N LEU A 52 9.22 13.18 -23.15
CA LEU A 52 9.64 12.33 -24.26
C LEU A 52 8.91 10.98 -24.23
N VAL A 53 8.74 10.37 -23.04
CA VAL A 53 7.96 9.13 -22.87
C VAL A 53 6.49 9.33 -23.25
N GLN A 54 5.90 10.45 -22.83
CA GLN A 54 4.53 10.82 -23.18
C GLN A 54 4.36 11.03 -24.68
N LEU A 55 5.28 11.73 -25.33
CA LEU A 55 5.26 11.97 -26.77
C LEU A 55 5.35 10.66 -27.55
N HIS A 56 6.25 9.76 -27.15
CA HIS A 56 6.37 8.46 -27.80
C HIS A 56 5.08 7.64 -27.66
N SER A 57 4.46 7.68 -26.48
CA SER A 57 3.18 6.99 -26.22
C SER A 57 2.03 7.60 -27.02
N ALA A 58 1.95 8.93 -27.09
CA ALA A 58 0.95 9.65 -27.87
C ALA A 58 1.12 9.38 -29.37
N ASN A 59 2.34 9.46 -29.91
CA ASN A 59 2.64 9.18 -31.31
C ASN A 59 2.26 7.74 -31.71
N ARG A 60 2.57 6.75 -30.87
CA ARG A 60 2.15 5.36 -31.08
C ARG A 60 0.64 5.27 -31.23
N TRP A 61 -0.10 5.90 -30.32
CA TRP A 61 -1.55 5.88 -30.33
C TRP A 61 -2.15 6.65 -31.52
N LEU A 62 -1.61 7.82 -31.86
CA LEU A 62 -2.05 8.63 -33.01
C LEU A 62 -1.85 7.89 -34.33
N LYS A 63 -0.73 7.17 -34.48
CA LYS A 63 -0.47 6.28 -35.63
C LYS A 63 -1.52 5.18 -35.73
N GLU A 64 -1.77 4.47 -34.63
CA GLU A 64 -2.70 3.35 -34.59
C GLU A 64 -4.16 3.79 -34.87
N LYS A 65 -4.59 4.91 -34.28
CA LYS A 65 -5.99 5.38 -34.38
C LYS A 65 -6.21 6.43 -35.48
N ARG A 66 -5.16 6.83 -36.20
CA ARG A 66 -5.17 7.92 -37.19
C ARG A 66 -5.82 9.19 -36.61
N GLY A 67 -5.35 9.57 -35.43
CA GLY A 67 -5.87 10.71 -34.67
C GLY A 67 -5.26 12.03 -35.16
N VAL A 68 -6.08 12.97 -35.63
CA VAL A 68 -5.64 14.31 -36.06
C VAL A 68 -5.65 15.24 -34.84
N VAL A 69 -4.47 15.72 -34.45
CA VAL A 69 -4.34 16.64 -33.31
C VAL A 69 -4.85 18.02 -33.70
N VAL A 70 -5.73 18.58 -32.88
CA VAL A 70 -6.33 19.92 -33.09
C VAL A 70 -5.93 20.94 -32.02
N ALA A 71 -5.47 20.48 -30.86
CA ALA A 71 -4.91 21.33 -29.80
C ALA A 71 -4.05 20.50 -28.84
N ILE A 72 -3.12 21.17 -28.16
CA ILE A 72 -2.18 20.57 -27.21
C ILE A 72 -2.18 21.42 -25.94
N PHE A 73 -2.13 20.76 -24.79
CA PHE A 73 -2.08 21.39 -23.48
C PHE A 73 -1.07 20.66 -22.60
N THR A 74 -0.34 21.40 -21.77
CA THR A 74 0.61 20.85 -20.79
C THR A 74 0.24 21.37 -19.41
N GLU A 75 0.31 20.51 -18.40
CA GLU A 75 0.05 20.86 -17.00
C GLU A 75 1.26 20.52 -16.14
N LEU A 76 1.65 21.46 -15.27
CA LEU A 76 2.57 21.16 -14.18
C LEU A 76 1.78 20.59 -13.00
N GLU A 77 2.22 19.44 -12.51
CA GLU A 77 1.63 18.76 -11.37
C GLU A 77 2.42 19.10 -10.10
N ASP A 78 1.88 20.01 -9.31
CA ASP A 78 2.42 20.46 -8.02
C ASP A 78 1.75 19.77 -6.81
N GLY A 79 0.90 18.76 -7.07
CA GLY A 79 0.08 18.09 -6.06
C GLY A 79 -1.21 18.82 -5.72
N SER A 80 -1.50 19.98 -6.34
CA SER A 80 -2.79 20.64 -6.20
C SER A 80 -3.88 19.91 -7.01
N GLY A 81 -5.11 19.94 -6.51
CA GLY A 81 -6.27 19.40 -7.24
C GLY A 81 -6.70 20.26 -8.44
N ARG A 82 -6.12 21.46 -8.61
CA ARG A 82 -6.51 22.40 -9.66
C ARG A 82 -5.71 22.14 -10.92
N ARG A 83 -6.41 21.88 -12.03
CA ARG A 83 -5.80 21.61 -13.34
C ARG A 83 -6.38 22.53 -14.42
N PRO A 84 -5.96 23.80 -14.49
CA PRO A 84 -6.50 24.79 -15.41
C PRO A 84 -6.26 24.41 -16.88
N SER A 85 -5.09 23.84 -17.21
CA SER A 85 -4.79 23.37 -18.58
C SER A 85 -5.69 22.20 -18.95
N TYR A 86 -6.01 21.30 -18.01
CA TYR A 86 -6.98 20.23 -18.28
C TYR A 86 -8.39 20.77 -18.54
N GLY A 87 -8.81 21.77 -17.77
CA GLY A 87 -10.09 22.47 -18.00
C GLY A 87 -10.15 23.12 -19.39
N ALA A 88 -9.06 23.76 -19.82
CA ALA A 88 -8.94 24.34 -21.16
C ALA A 88 -8.98 23.25 -22.26
N ALA A 89 -8.30 22.13 -22.05
CA ALA A 89 -8.29 20.98 -22.96
C ALA A 89 -9.70 20.41 -23.17
N ARG A 90 -10.47 20.22 -22.09
CA ARG A 90 -11.87 19.77 -22.18
C ARG A 90 -12.74 20.74 -22.97
N LYS A 91 -12.57 22.04 -22.74
CA LYS A 91 -13.34 23.09 -23.44
C LYS A 91 -13.00 23.14 -24.93
N ALA A 92 -11.72 23.03 -25.28
CA ALA A 92 -11.28 22.95 -26.67
C ALA A 92 -11.83 21.70 -27.36
N ALA A 93 -11.76 20.55 -26.69
CA ALA A 93 -12.25 19.28 -27.23
C ALA A 93 -13.77 19.30 -27.46
N GLY A 94 -14.55 19.90 -26.55
CA GLY A 94 -15.98 20.09 -26.74
C GLY A 94 -16.32 20.99 -27.94
N ARG A 95 -15.56 22.07 -28.17
CA ARG A 95 -15.74 22.96 -29.34
C ARG A 95 -15.42 22.26 -30.64
N GLU A 96 -14.33 21.49 -30.67
CA GLU A 96 -13.85 20.79 -31.86
C GLU A 96 -14.56 19.46 -32.12
N ARG A 97 -15.42 19.00 -31.19
CA ARG A 97 -15.97 17.64 -31.16
C ARG A 97 -14.85 16.58 -31.24
N ALA A 98 -13.83 16.79 -30.42
CA ALA A 98 -12.61 15.98 -30.37
C ALA A 98 -12.57 15.12 -29.11
N THR A 99 -11.82 14.02 -29.18
CA THR A 99 -11.48 13.17 -28.03
C THR A 99 -10.31 13.78 -27.27
N VAL A 100 -10.34 13.74 -25.93
CA VAL A 100 -9.19 14.16 -25.10
C VAL A 100 -8.28 12.97 -24.87
N LEU A 101 -7.03 13.06 -25.30
CA LEU A 101 -5.99 12.07 -25.06
C LEU A 101 -5.08 12.52 -23.91
N ILE A 102 -5.14 11.82 -22.80
CA ILE A 102 -4.27 12.01 -21.64
C ILE A 102 -2.97 11.22 -21.87
N ALA A 103 -1.86 11.93 -22.04
CA ALA A 103 -0.61 11.33 -22.48
C ALA A 103 0.07 10.45 -21.42
N THR A 104 -0.26 10.63 -20.13
CA THR A 104 0.16 9.73 -19.04
C THR A 104 -0.81 9.76 -17.86
N THR A 105 -0.97 8.60 -17.22
CA THR A 105 -1.68 8.42 -15.95
C THR A 105 -0.73 8.29 -14.75
N LYS A 106 0.59 8.40 -14.98
CA LYS A 106 1.65 8.33 -13.96
C LYS A 106 1.33 9.22 -12.76
N ALA A 107 1.63 8.74 -11.55
CA ALA A 107 1.46 9.55 -10.36
C ALA A 107 2.50 10.68 -10.32
N PHE A 108 2.06 11.92 -10.09
CA PHE A 108 2.94 13.06 -9.80
C PHE A 108 2.59 13.62 -8.42
N ALA A 109 3.62 13.99 -7.66
CA ALA A 109 3.45 14.48 -6.28
C ALA A 109 2.53 13.59 -5.42
N GLY A 110 2.62 12.27 -5.59
CA GLY A 110 1.81 11.28 -4.86
C GLY A 110 0.36 11.15 -5.33
N GLN A 111 -0.05 11.84 -6.41
CA GLN A 111 -1.42 11.79 -6.94
C GLN A 111 -1.47 11.21 -8.36
N ARG A 112 -2.29 10.17 -8.54
CA ARG A 112 -2.67 9.69 -9.88
C ARG A 112 -3.74 10.60 -10.48
N PHE A 113 -3.67 10.79 -11.79
CA PHE A 113 -4.69 11.52 -12.53
C PHE A 113 -5.52 10.56 -13.38
N SER A 114 -6.81 10.43 -13.03
CA SER A 114 -7.73 9.52 -13.70
C SER A 114 -9.03 10.25 -14.07
N PRO A 115 -9.00 11.12 -15.09
CA PRO A 115 -10.20 11.80 -15.55
C PRO A 115 -11.18 10.82 -16.20
N ILE A 116 -12.47 11.04 -15.92
CA ILE A 116 -13.57 10.25 -16.48
C ILE A 116 -14.24 10.98 -17.65
N SER A 117 -14.76 10.21 -18.60
CA SER A 117 -15.62 10.74 -19.66
C SER A 117 -16.89 11.33 -19.04
N GLN A 118 -17.24 12.54 -19.45
CA GLN A 118 -18.41 13.27 -18.97
C GLN A 118 -19.00 14.08 -20.13
N ASP A 119 -20.33 14.23 -20.16
CA ASP A 119 -21.04 15.11 -21.10
C ASP A 119 -20.75 14.83 -22.59
N GLY A 120 -20.67 13.55 -22.98
CA GLY A 120 -20.40 13.15 -24.35
C GLY A 120 -18.97 13.42 -24.84
N LEU A 121 -18.09 13.92 -23.95
CA LEU A 121 -16.67 14.09 -24.23
C LEU A 121 -15.93 12.79 -23.92
N GLU A 122 -15.37 12.18 -24.95
CA GLU A 122 -14.54 10.98 -24.82
C GLU A 122 -13.16 11.35 -24.26
N VAL A 123 -12.72 10.61 -23.23
CA VAL A 123 -11.39 10.74 -22.62
C VAL A 123 -10.66 9.42 -22.72
N ILE A 124 -9.51 9.44 -23.40
CA ILE A 124 -8.61 8.29 -23.57
C ILE A 124 -7.39 8.51 -22.70
N ARG A 125 -7.01 7.48 -21.94
CA ARG A 125 -5.90 7.51 -20.98
C ARG A 125 -4.79 6.60 -21.47
N LEU A 126 -3.59 7.15 -21.65
CA LEU A 126 -2.41 6.34 -21.91
C LEU A 126 -1.78 5.93 -20.57
N GLU A 127 -1.54 4.63 -20.43
CA GLU A 127 -0.75 4.10 -19.33
C GLU A 127 0.72 4.49 -19.53
N ASP A 128 1.37 4.86 -18.43
CA ASP A 128 2.81 5.05 -18.45
C ASP A 128 3.49 3.68 -18.68
N PRO A 129 4.36 3.53 -19.69
CA PRO A 129 4.98 2.25 -20.01
C PRO A 129 5.78 1.65 -18.85
N GLU A 130 6.42 2.48 -18.01
CA GLU A 130 7.21 2.03 -16.86
C GLU A 130 6.29 1.56 -15.73
N GLU A 131 5.24 2.33 -15.39
CA GLU A 131 4.24 1.88 -14.40
C GLU A 131 3.54 0.60 -14.88
N ALA A 132 3.14 0.52 -16.15
CA ALA A 132 2.49 -0.67 -16.71
C ALA A 132 3.43 -1.90 -16.71
N ALA A 133 4.71 -1.71 -17.03
CA ALA A 133 5.71 -2.76 -16.93
C ALA A 133 5.93 -3.21 -15.48
N ARG A 134 5.97 -2.26 -14.54
CA ARG A 134 6.09 -2.54 -13.10
C ARG A 134 4.86 -3.27 -12.55
N ASP A 135 3.66 -2.86 -12.92
CA ASP A 135 2.40 -3.51 -12.52
C ASP A 135 2.32 -4.94 -13.07
N LYS A 136 2.77 -5.17 -14.31
CA LYS A 136 2.90 -6.52 -14.87
C LYS A 136 3.93 -7.35 -14.11
N TRP A 137 5.07 -6.76 -13.77
CA TRP A 137 6.11 -7.41 -12.97
C TRP A 137 5.60 -7.75 -11.56
N ALA A 138 4.88 -6.84 -10.90
CA ALA A 138 4.26 -7.04 -9.60
C ALA A 138 3.15 -8.10 -9.58
N ARG A 139 2.65 -8.51 -10.75
CA ARG A 139 1.71 -9.63 -10.94
C ARG A 139 2.38 -10.90 -11.47
N SER A 140 3.70 -10.90 -11.63
CA SER A 140 4.45 -12.05 -12.15
C SER A 140 4.25 -13.28 -11.28
N LYS A 141 3.98 -14.43 -11.90
CA LYS A 141 3.93 -15.71 -11.18
C LYS A 141 5.32 -16.18 -10.80
N ASN A 142 6.37 -15.71 -11.47
CA ASN A 142 7.75 -16.04 -11.12
C ASN A 142 8.13 -15.28 -9.85
N VAL A 143 8.68 -16.02 -8.88
CA VAL A 143 9.12 -15.47 -7.60
C VAL A 143 10.52 -15.94 -7.26
N VAL A 144 11.27 -15.08 -6.60
CA VAL A 144 12.55 -15.40 -5.96
C VAL A 144 12.34 -15.23 -4.46
N VAL A 145 12.83 -16.17 -3.68
CA VAL A 145 12.69 -16.15 -2.22
C VAL A 145 14.02 -15.74 -1.60
N TYR A 146 13.97 -14.80 -0.66
CA TYR A 146 15.11 -14.37 0.14
C TYR A 146 14.82 -14.63 1.61
N LEU A 147 15.58 -15.52 2.23
CA LEU A 147 15.48 -15.90 3.63
C LEU A 147 16.69 -15.42 4.41
N ARG A 148 16.53 -15.30 5.72
CA ARG A 148 17.61 -14.97 6.65
C ARG A 148 17.69 -16.02 7.74
N ALA A 149 18.88 -16.52 8.04
CA ALA A 149 19.11 -17.61 8.99
C ALA A 149 20.27 -17.29 9.93
N LEU A 150 20.37 -18.03 11.04
CA LEU A 150 21.53 -17.96 11.93
C LEU A 150 22.69 -18.79 11.37
N SER A 151 23.91 -18.48 11.81
CA SER A 151 25.09 -19.31 11.54
C SER A 151 25.04 -20.69 12.21
N ASN A 152 24.30 -20.84 13.31
CA ASN A 152 24.09 -22.13 13.98
C ASN A 152 23.08 -22.98 13.20
N PRO A 153 23.45 -24.17 12.67
CA PRO A 153 22.58 -24.98 11.82
C PRO A 153 21.26 -25.44 12.47
N VAL A 154 21.25 -25.70 13.79
CA VAL A 154 20.04 -26.19 14.49
C VAL A 154 19.02 -25.07 14.66
N GLU A 155 19.48 -23.89 15.08
CA GLU A 155 18.62 -22.72 15.27
C GLU A 155 18.21 -22.11 13.92
N ALA A 156 19.10 -22.17 12.91
CA ALA A 156 18.82 -21.78 11.54
C ALA A 156 17.62 -22.54 10.96
N GLN A 157 17.58 -23.86 11.17
CA GLN A 157 16.52 -24.71 10.63
C GLN A 157 15.14 -24.26 11.12
N ALA A 158 14.96 -24.01 12.42
CA ALA A 158 13.68 -23.55 12.98
C ALA A 158 13.24 -22.19 12.41
N ILE A 159 14.18 -21.27 12.20
CA ILE A 159 13.92 -19.94 11.63
C ILE A 159 13.56 -20.03 10.15
N LEU A 160 14.24 -20.90 9.39
CA LEU A 160 13.98 -21.14 7.98
C LEU A 160 12.62 -21.80 7.77
N GLU A 161 12.31 -22.87 8.51
CA GLU A 161 11.02 -23.57 8.43
C GLU A 161 9.85 -22.63 8.72
N LYS A 162 10.02 -21.70 9.67
CA LYS A 162 9.02 -20.67 9.94
C LYS A 162 8.82 -19.74 8.74
N GLN A 163 9.88 -19.18 8.19
CA GLN A 163 9.78 -18.29 7.03
C GLN A 163 9.20 -19.01 5.81
N GLN A 164 9.67 -20.22 5.51
CA GLN A 164 9.19 -21.04 4.40
C GLN A 164 7.71 -21.38 4.55
N ARG A 165 7.25 -21.71 5.76
CA ARG A 165 5.82 -21.94 6.03
C ARG A 165 4.98 -20.69 5.77
N GLU A 166 5.40 -19.52 6.23
CA GLU A 166 4.65 -18.27 6.02
C GLU A 166 4.66 -17.84 4.56
N ILE A 167 5.80 -17.96 3.86
CA ILE A 167 5.90 -17.78 2.41
C ILE A 167 4.96 -18.75 1.68
N GLY A 168 4.96 -20.02 2.06
CA GLY A 168 4.12 -21.06 1.45
C GLY A 168 2.62 -20.74 1.49
N LYS A 169 2.14 -20.01 2.51
CA LYS A 169 0.74 -19.54 2.58
C LYS A 169 0.40 -18.54 1.48
N MET A 170 1.38 -17.75 1.03
CA MET A 170 1.26 -16.70 0.01
C MET A 170 1.48 -17.23 -1.41
N LEU A 171 2.30 -18.28 -1.57
CA LEU A 171 2.74 -18.77 -2.88
C LEU A 171 1.79 -19.77 -3.58
N ARG A 172 0.48 -19.75 -3.28
CA ARG A 172 -0.48 -20.79 -3.70
C ARG A 172 -0.55 -21.08 -5.22
N SER A 173 0.02 -20.23 -6.08
CA SER A 173 0.14 -20.48 -7.52
C SER A 173 1.39 -19.84 -8.15
N ALA A 174 2.44 -19.62 -7.36
CA ALA A 174 3.67 -18.99 -7.80
C ALA A 174 4.70 -20.04 -8.28
N ASN A 175 5.52 -19.65 -9.24
CA ASN A 175 6.66 -20.40 -9.73
C ASN A 175 7.94 -19.90 -9.03
N VAL A 176 8.43 -20.66 -8.04
CA VAL A 176 9.66 -20.31 -7.31
C VAL A 176 10.86 -20.62 -8.19
N LEU A 177 11.59 -19.58 -8.60
CA LEU A 177 12.77 -19.69 -9.45
C LEU A 177 14.02 -20.08 -8.64
N ALA A 178 14.18 -19.49 -7.46
CA ALA A 178 15.31 -19.73 -6.58
C ALA A 178 14.98 -19.31 -5.14
N GLU A 179 15.71 -19.89 -4.19
CA GLU A 179 15.74 -19.50 -2.79
C GLU A 179 17.18 -19.11 -2.43
N PHE A 180 17.35 -17.92 -1.87
CA PHE A 180 18.62 -17.38 -1.40
C PHE A 180 18.55 -17.23 0.12
N VAL A 181 19.58 -17.69 0.84
CA VAL A 181 19.62 -17.66 2.30
C VAL A 181 20.79 -16.84 2.77
N GLU A 182 20.51 -15.71 3.41
CA GLU A 182 21.52 -14.88 4.07
C GLU A 182 21.83 -15.43 5.47
N THR A 183 23.12 -15.57 5.79
CA THR A 183 23.55 -15.99 7.12
C THR A 183 23.82 -14.76 7.98
N GLU A 184 23.17 -14.68 9.13
CA GLU A 184 23.27 -13.60 10.12
C GLU A 184 24.07 -14.04 11.36
N PRO A 185 24.75 -13.11 12.06
CA PRO A 185 24.91 -11.70 11.71
C PRO A 185 25.88 -11.49 10.55
N LEU A 186 25.67 -10.44 9.76
CA LEU A 186 26.58 -10.06 8.68
C LEU A 186 27.89 -9.48 9.20
N ALA A 187 28.99 -9.74 8.49
CA ALA A 187 30.30 -9.15 8.77
C ALA A 187 30.45 -7.70 8.26
N SER A 188 29.59 -7.28 7.32
CA SER A 188 29.52 -5.94 6.74
C SER A 188 28.06 -5.56 6.46
N ALA A 189 27.80 -4.34 6.00
CA ALA A 189 26.46 -3.94 5.58
C ALA A 189 26.01 -4.62 4.26
N GLU A 190 26.93 -5.26 3.54
CA GLU A 190 26.65 -5.90 2.25
C GLU A 190 25.85 -7.20 2.46
N ARG A 191 24.88 -7.41 1.57
CA ARG A 191 23.97 -8.57 1.58
C ARG A 191 24.12 -9.35 0.27
N PRO A 192 25.16 -10.19 0.12
CA PRO A 192 25.48 -10.82 -1.16
C PRO A 192 24.36 -11.73 -1.68
N GLN A 193 23.59 -12.36 -0.78
CA GLN A 193 22.48 -13.21 -1.17
C GLN A 193 21.26 -12.39 -1.62
N LEU A 194 21.06 -11.20 -1.02
CA LEU A 194 20.05 -10.25 -1.48
C LEU A 194 20.42 -9.70 -2.86
N GLU A 195 21.69 -9.35 -3.09
CA GLU A 195 22.15 -8.86 -4.40
C GLU A 195 21.91 -9.88 -5.52
N GLN A 196 22.21 -11.15 -5.27
CA GLN A 196 21.93 -12.24 -6.22
C GLN A 196 20.43 -12.41 -6.45
N ALA A 197 19.62 -12.37 -5.38
CA ALA A 197 18.16 -12.44 -5.50
C ALA A 197 17.59 -11.29 -6.33
N LEU A 198 18.05 -10.05 -6.10
CA LEU A 198 17.63 -8.87 -6.85
C LEU A 198 18.09 -8.94 -8.31
N ALA A 199 19.30 -9.41 -8.59
CA ALA A 199 19.79 -9.61 -9.95
C ALA A 199 18.90 -10.59 -10.73
N LEU A 200 18.57 -11.75 -10.11
CA LEU A 200 17.68 -12.74 -10.72
C LEU A 200 16.26 -12.19 -10.91
N CYS A 201 15.74 -11.42 -9.95
CA CYS A 201 14.44 -10.74 -10.10
C CYS A 201 14.40 -9.83 -11.31
N ARG A 202 15.47 -9.04 -11.53
CA ARG A 202 15.58 -8.12 -12.67
C ARG A 202 15.64 -8.84 -14.00
N GLU A 203 16.45 -9.90 -14.06
CA GLU A 203 16.65 -10.72 -15.26
C GLU A 203 15.35 -11.44 -15.66
N GLN A 204 14.70 -12.09 -14.70
CA GLN A 204 13.56 -12.97 -14.97
C GLN A 204 12.20 -12.27 -14.82
N LYS A 205 12.20 -10.96 -14.54
CA LYS A 205 11.00 -10.19 -14.16
C LYS A 205 10.17 -10.93 -13.11
N ALA A 206 10.86 -11.40 -12.06
CA ALA A 206 10.30 -12.14 -10.94
C ALA A 206 10.13 -11.24 -9.72
N ARG A 207 9.13 -11.53 -8.88
CA ARG A 207 8.88 -10.78 -7.63
C ARG A 207 9.76 -11.34 -6.52
N LEU A 208 10.16 -10.49 -5.58
CA LEU A 208 10.93 -10.91 -4.42
C LEU A 208 10.01 -11.22 -3.23
N PHE A 209 10.14 -12.40 -2.63
CA PHE A 209 9.50 -12.75 -1.37
C PHE A 209 10.55 -12.79 -0.27
N ILE A 210 10.45 -11.87 0.68
CA ILE A 210 11.34 -11.79 1.83
C ILE A 210 10.72 -12.58 2.97
N GLY A 211 11.46 -13.55 3.52
CA GLY A 211 10.99 -14.38 4.62
C GLY A 211 10.70 -13.58 5.88
N THR A 212 11.63 -12.73 6.31
CA THR A 212 11.42 -11.76 7.40
C THR A 212 12.30 -10.52 7.29
N THR A 213 11.77 -9.38 7.76
CA THR A 213 12.52 -8.14 8.01
C THR A 213 12.97 -8.00 9.47
N ASP A 214 12.59 -8.90 10.37
CA ASP A 214 12.95 -8.82 11.79
C ASP A 214 14.44 -9.07 12.03
N ALA A 215 14.94 -8.69 13.21
CA ALA A 215 16.25 -9.13 13.67
C ALA A 215 16.31 -10.67 13.74
N VAL A 216 17.42 -11.25 13.24
CA VAL A 216 17.71 -12.68 13.32
C VAL A 216 18.92 -12.86 14.25
N GLY A 217 18.68 -13.43 15.44
CA GLY A 217 19.68 -13.52 16.51
C GLY A 217 20.16 -12.16 16.98
N ASN A 218 21.47 -11.94 16.94
CA ASN A 218 22.10 -10.66 17.29
C ASN A 218 22.26 -9.71 16.08
N GLY A 219 21.73 -10.07 14.91
CA GLY A 219 21.72 -9.21 13.74
C GLY A 219 20.67 -8.11 13.83
N GLU A 220 20.77 -7.10 12.96
CA GLU A 220 19.80 -6.01 12.91
C GLU A 220 18.53 -6.37 12.11
N ALA A 221 17.47 -5.60 12.31
CA ALA A 221 16.30 -5.67 11.43
C ALA A 221 16.69 -5.26 10.00
N PHE A 222 16.16 -5.98 9.01
CA PHE A 222 16.42 -5.70 7.61
C PHE A 222 15.40 -4.70 7.08
N MET A 223 15.89 -3.59 6.54
CA MET A 223 15.08 -2.55 5.91
C MET A 223 15.31 -2.53 4.40
N PRO A 224 14.39 -3.09 3.59
CA PRO A 224 14.50 -3.02 2.13
C PRO A 224 14.41 -1.56 1.65
N ASP A 225 15.43 -1.09 0.93
CA ASP A 225 15.56 0.28 0.41
C ASP A 225 15.47 0.37 -1.13
N PHE A 226 15.28 -0.76 -1.81
CA PHE A 226 15.12 -0.84 -3.26
C PHE A 226 13.66 -0.64 -3.68
N THR A 227 13.46 0.08 -4.78
CA THR A 227 12.11 0.41 -5.31
C THR A 227 11.83 -0.21 -6.68
N ASP A 228 12.87 -0.66 -7.37
CA ASP A 228 12.82 -1.17 -8.75
C ASP A 228 12.30 -2.61 -8.85
N VAL A 229 12.47 -3.41 -7.80
CA VAL A 229 11.96 -4.80 -7.72
C VAL A 229 10.71 -4.84 -6.82
N PRO A 230 9.55 -5.29 -7.34
CA PRO A 230 8.38 -5.54 -6.50
C PRO A 230 8.67 -6.64 -5.47
N TYR A 231 8.34 -6.39 -4.21
CA TYR A 231 8.56 -7.34 -3.15
C TYR A 231 7.38 -7.46 -2.18
N GLU A 232 7.31 -8.62 -1.51
CA GLU A 232 6.39 -8.91 -0.43
C GLU A 232 7.18 -9.45 0.77
N VAL A 233 6.76 -9.14 2.00
CA VAL A 233 7.38 -9.68 3.23
C VAL A 233 6.41 -10.68 3.84
N ALA A 234 6.85 -11.92 4.02
CA ALA A 234 5.97 -13.02 4.36
C ALA A 234 5.61 -13.08 5.84
N TYR A 235 6.58 -12.78 6.69
CA TYR A 235 6.40 -12.74 8.12
C TYR A 235 7.17 -11.57 8.71
N ARG A 236 6.52 -10.91 9.67
CA ARG A 236 7.17 -10.01 10.61
C ARG A 236 6.80 -10.52 11.99
N LYS A 237 7.72 -10.40 12.94
CA LYS A 237 7.48 -10.79 14.32
C LYS A 237 6.29 -9.96 14.75
N ALA A 238 5.18 -10.68 14.99
CA ALA A 238 4.05 -10.11 15.70
C ALA A 238 4.68 -9.39 16.88
N TYR A 239 4.46 -8.09 16.88
CA TYR A 239 5.08 -7.09 17.73
C TYR A 239 5.52 -7.69 19.07
N GLU A 240 6.75 -7.46 19.51
CA GLU A 240 7.23 -7.91 20.82
C GLU A 240 6.60 -7.09 21.96
N TRP A 241 5.28 -6.95 21.93
CA TRP A 241 4.51 -6.39 23.00
C TRP A 241 4.29 -7.48 24.04
N PRO A 242 4.54 -7.18 25.32
CA PRO A 242 4.32 -8.15 26.37
C PRO A 242 2.85 -8.58 26.35
N GLU A 243 2.59 -9.88 26.49
CA GLU A 243 1.22 -10.38 26.58
C GLU A 243 0.47 -9.79 27.77
N THR A 244 1.21 -9.44 28.83
CA THR A 244 0.68 -8.84 30.05
C THR A 244 1.46 -7.59 30.40
N ILE A 245 0.75 -6.51 30.70
CA ILE A 245 1.34 -5.27 31.23
C ILE A 245 0.81 -5.00 32.64
N PRO A 246 1.61 -4.38 33.53
CA PRO A 246 1.08 -3.77 34.74
C PRO A 246 0.24 -2.54 34.36
N LEU A 247 -0.89 -2.34 35.04
CA LEU A 247 -1.68 -1.12 34.88
C LEU A 247 -1.13 -0.01 35.76
N MET A 248 -0.87 1.14 35.16
CA MET A 248 -0.54 2.38 35.86
C MET A 248 -1.70 3.35 35.68
N ASN A 249 -2.45 3.62 36.75
CA ASN A 249 -3.55 4.60 36.77
C ASN A 249 -4.69 4.33 35.78
N CYS A 250 -5.22 3.10 35.74
CA CYS A 250 -6.42 2.79 34.95
C CYS A 250 -7.63 3.57 35.50
N PRO A 251 -8.27 4.46 34.70
CA PRO A 251 -9.35 5.32 35.19
C PRO A 251 -10.71 4.61 35.30
N PHE A 252 -10.82 3.37 34.86
CA PHE A 252 -12.07 2.60 34.83
C PHE A 252 -11.86 1.18 35.40
N PRO A 253 -12.90 0.54 35.98
CA PRO A 253 -12.79 -0.83 36.48
C PRO A 253 -12.39 -1.84 35.41
N VAL A 254 -12.90 -1.68 34.19
CA VAL A 254 -12.47 -2.42 33.00
C VAL A 254 -12.39 -1.43 31.84
N ALA A 255 -11.32 -1.51 31.06
CA ALA A 255 -11.06 -0.61 29.94
C ALA A 255 -10.29 -1.33 28.83
N LEU A 256 -10.30 -0.76 27.63
CA LEU A 256 -9.27 -1.08 26.64
C LEU A 256 -8.18 -0.02 26.68
N TYR A 257 -6.93 -0.40 26.43
CA TYR A 257 -5.78 0.49 26.47
C TYR A 257 -4.93 0.31 25.22
N PHE A 258 -4.78 1.39 24.47
CA PHE A 258 -3.79 1.45 23.39
C PHE A 258 -2.42 1.76 23.98
N GLY A 259 -1.48 0.83 23.82
CA GLY A 259 -0.12 1.05 24.29
C GLY A 259 0.64 2.10 23.48
N LYS A 260 1.78 2.53 24.05
CA LYS A 260 2.63 3.58 23.47
C LYS A 260 3.53 3.08 22.34
N GLN A 261 3.76 1.77 22.25
CA GLN A 261 4.67 1.22 21.26
C GLN A 261 3.98 1.17 19.90
N TRP A 262 4.48 1.96 18.96
CA TRP A 262 4.06 1.92 17.58
C TRP A 262 5.08 1.11 16.81
N THR A 263 4.62 0.13 16.04
CA THR A 263 5.52 -0.72 15.28
C THR A 263 4.87 -1.03 13.94
N HIS A 264 5.51 -0.56 12.86
CA HIS A 264 5.06 -0.78 11.48
C HIS A 264 3.59 -0.42 11.17
N GLY A 265 3.04 0.61 11.81
CA GLY A 265 1.64 1.01 11.61
C GLY A 265 0.64 0.30 12.51
N TYR A 266 1.10 -0.49 13.49
CA TYR A 266 0.24 -1.15 14.45
C TYR A 266 0.52 -0.66 15.87
N VAL A 267 -0.49 -0.76 16.71
CA VAL A 267 -0.40 -0.48 18.15
C VAL A 267 -1.01 -1.63 18.96
N PRO A 268 -0.49 -1.95 20.16
CA PRO A 268 -1.08 -2.99 20.98
C PRO A 268 -2.36 -2.47 21.60
N LEU A 269 -3.41 -3.28 21.53
CA LEU A 269 -4.62 -3.08 22.31
C LEU A 269 -4.65 -4.10 23.44
N TYR A 270 -4.75 -3.59 24.66
CA TYR A 270 -4.84 -4.37 25.89
C TYR A 270 -6.24 -4.29 26.49
N LEU A 271 -6.76 -5.40 27.01
CA LEU A 271 -7.89 -5.39 27.94
C LEU A 271 -7.34 -5.22 29.35
N ALA A 272 -7.68 -4.11 29.99
CA ALA A 272 -7.26 -3.75 31.33
C ALA A 272 -8.31 -4.12 32.38
N ASN A 273 -7.88 -4.81 33.44
CA ASN A 273 -8.70 -5.12 34.59
C ASN A 273 -8.21 -4.37 35.84
N ALA A 274 -9.00 -3.43 36.33
CA ALA A 274 -8.81 -2.71 37.58
C ALA A 274 -10.00 -2.86 38.55
N THR A 275 -10.74 -3.97 38.44
CA THR A 275 -11.93 -4.23 39.28
C THR A 275 -11.60 -4.56 40.74
N GLY A 276 -10.34 -4.90 41.05
CA GLY A 276 -9.94 -5.43 42.36
C GLY A 276 -10.06 -6.95 42.46
N SER A 277 -10.60 -7.63 41.44
CA SER A 277 -10.78 -9.09 41.36
C SER A 277 -10.32 -9.63 40.01
N GLU A 278 -10.05 -10.94 39.92
CA GLU A 278 -9.76 -11.60 38.65
C GLU A 278 -11.00 -11.69 37.76
N LEU A 279 -10.78 -11.60 36.44
CA LEU A 279 -11.78 -11.88 35.42
C LEU A 279 -11.39 -13.19 34.72
N PHE A 280 -12.35 -14.10 34.60
CA PHE A 280 -12.19 -15.42 34.00
C PHE A 280 -13.03 -15.55 32.73
N GLU A 281 -12.68 -16.54 31.89
CA GLU A 281 -13.44 -16.88 30.67
C GLU A 281 -13.76 -15.62 29.85
N VAL A 282 -12.74 -14.82 29.62
CA VAL A 282 -12.90 -13.52 28.99
C VAL A 282 -12.94 -13.70 27.48
N GLU A 283 -14.03 -13.23 26.89
CA GLU A 283 -14.21 -13.19 25.44
C GLU A 283 -14.20 -11.73 24.99
N VAL A 284 -13.33 -11.41 24.04
CA VAL A 284 -13.31 -10.11 23.36
C VAL A 284 -13.58 -10.32 21.88
N SER A 285 -14.58 -9.62 21.35
CA SER A 285 -14.88 -9.62 19.92
C SER A 285 -14.83 -8.21 19.35
N GLY A 286 -14.35 -8.06 18.12
CA GLY A 286 -14.20 -6.81 17.41
C GLY A 286 -14.85 -6.84 16.03
N ILE A 287 -15.50 -5.75 15.62
CA ILE A 287 -15.98 -5.55 14.24
C ILE A 287 -15.91 -4.08 13.86
N GLY A 288 -15.33 -3.79 12.70
CA GLY A 288 -15.26 -2.46 12.11
C GLY A 288 -16.39 -2.25 11.11
N THR A 289 -16.96 -1.05 11.09
CA THR A 289 -17.95 -0.62 10.08
C THR A 289 -17.57 0.73 9.48
N THR A 290 -17.80 0.88 8.17
CA THR A 290 -17.67 2.15 7.46
C THR A 290 -18.67 2.24 6.30
N VAL A 291 -18.73 3.39 5.63
CA VAL A 291 -19.57 3.61 4.44
C VAL A 291 -18.69 4.01 3.26
N ILE A 292 -18.66 3.18 2.21
CA ILE A 292 -17.93 3.42 0.97
C ILE A 292 -18.95 3.45 -0.17
N ASP A 293 -18.96 4.51 -0.98
CA ASP A 293 -19.88 4.65 -2.13
C ASP A 293 -21.37 4.45 -1.80
N ARG A 294 -21.77 4.85 -0.57
CA ARG A 294 -23.12 4.66 0.01
C ARG A 294 -23.47 3.21 0.37
N GLU A 295 -22.52 2.30 0.30
CA GLU A 295 -22.66 0.93 0.78
C GLU A 295 -22.02 0.77 2.17
N HIS A 296 -22.66 -0.04 3.01
CA HIS A 296 -22.14 -0.39 4.33
C HIS A 296 -21.13 -1.52 4.20
N VAL A 297 -19.91 -1.29 4.68
CA VAL A 297 -18.80 -2.25 4.62
C VAL A 297 -18.36 -2.60 6.03
N GLU A 298 -18.22 -3.89 6.29
CA GLU A 298 -17.74 -4.42 7.59
C GLU A 298 -16.35 -5.07 7.43
N THR A 299 -15.54 -4.99 8.48
CA THR A 299 -14.31 -5.77 8.56
C THR A 299 -14.62 -7.23 8.92
N THR A 300 -13.65 -8.12 8.70
CA THR A 300 -13.74 -9.49 9.22
C THR A 300 -13.84 -9.45 10.75
N PRO A 301 -14.86 -10.06 11.37
CA PRO A 301 -14.97 -10.08 12.82
C PRO A 301 -13.76 -10.74 13.49
N SER A 302 -13.22 -10.10 14.52
CA SER A 302 -12.16 -10.64 15.37
C SER A 302 -12.75 -11.24 16.64
N LYS A 303 -12.13 -12.31 17.15
CA LYS A 303 -12.47 -12.92 18.44
C LYS A 303 -11.21 -13.40 19.15
N LYS A 304 -11.13 -13.12 20.45
CA LYS A 304 -10.04 -13.53 21.33
C LYS A 304 -10.61 -14.06 22.65
N ASP A 305 -10.27 -15.30 22.95
CA ASP A 305 -10.59 -15.95 24.23
C ASP A 305 -9.36 -15.89 25.14
N ILE A 306 -9.58 -15.56 26.42
CA ILE A 306 -8.54 -15.40 27.44
C ILE A 306 -9.03 -16.06 28.73
N ASP A 307 -8.27 -17.03 29.24
CA ASP A 307 -8.69 -17.80 30.42
C ASP A 307 -8.83 -16.93 31.68
N CYS A 308 -7.87 -16.02 31.90
CA CYS A 308 -7.85 -15.14 33.06
C CYS A 308 -7.15 -13.80 32.78
N VAL A 309 -7.67 -12.73 33.38
CA VAL A 309 -7.05 -11.40 33.46
C VAL A 309 -6.96 -10.99 34.93
N SER A 310 -5.77 -11.06 35.50
CA SER A 310 -5.55 -10.68 36.90
C SER A 310 -5.80 -9.18 37.14
N SER A 311 -6.32 -8.84 38.32
CA SER A 311 -6.54 -7.44 38.72
C SER A 311 -5.22 -6.67 38.74
N GLY A 312 -5.23 -5.42 38.26
CA GLY A 312 -4.06 -4.57 38.15
C GLY A 312 -3.21 -4.84 36.90
N THR A 313 -3.67 -5.68 35.99
CA THR A 313 -2.95 -6.02 34.74
C THR A 313 -3.79 -5.75 33.49
N GLY A 314 -3.09 -5.58 32.36
CA GLY A 314 -3.68 -5.56 31.04
C GLY A 314 -3.22 -6.76 30.22
N ARG A 315 -4.13 -7.44 29.51
CA ARG A 315 -3.82 -8.56 28.62
C ARG A 315 -3.92 -8.14 27.16
N LEU A 316 -2.92 -8.47 26.34
CA LEU A 316 -2.89 -8.14 24.92
C LEU A 316 -4.03 -8.87 24.21
N ILE A 317 -4.89 -8.13 23.52
CA ILE A 317 -6.06 -8.68 22.82
C ILE A 317 -5.93 -8.58 21.30
N GLU A 318 -5.27 -7.54 20.81
CA GLU A 318 -5.19 -7.27 19.37
C GLU A 318 -3.97 -6.40 19.02
N ALA A 319 -3.49 -6.55 17.79
CA ALA A 319 -2.61 -5.59 17.15
C ALA A 319 -3.45 -4.73 16.20
N TYR A 320 -3.84 -3.54 16.65
CA TYR A 320 -4.71 -2.65 15.90
C TYR A 320 -3.96 -2.04 14.72
N ASP A 321 -4.46 -2.22 13.50
CA ASP A 321 -3.88 -1.67 12.28
C ASP A 321 -4.31 -0.22 12.11
N VAL A 322 -3.38 0.71 12.33
CA VAL A 322 -3.68 2.15 12.29
C VAL A 322 -4.10 2.61 10.89
N TYR A 323 -3.59 1.97 9.84
CA TYR A 323 -3.84 2.36 8.46
C TYR A 323 -5.09 1.70 7.88
N PHE A 324 -5.43 0.49 8.33
CA PHE A 324 -6.65 -0.19 7.92
C PHE A 324 -7.81 0.08 8.88
N ASP A 325 -7.69 -0.31 10.15
CA ASP A 325 -8.78 -0.18 11.13
C ASP A 325 -9.11 1.29 11.47
N GLY A 326 -8.13 2.19 11.29
CA GLY A 326 -8.32 3.63 11.45
C GLY A 326 -9.43 4.23 10.58
N ASP A 327 -9.70 3.62 9.42
CA ASP A 327 -10.76 4.06 8.49
C ASP A 327 -12.16 3.57 8.88
N PHE A 328 -12.25 2.64 9.84
CA PHE A 328 -13.49 2.07 10.35
C PHE A 328 -13.86 2.66 11.72
N LEU A 329 -15.16 2.66 12.03
CA LEU A 329 -15.63 2.71 13.41
C LEU A 329 -15.62 1.28 13.95
N VAL A 330 -14.68 0.98 14.85
CA VAL A 330 -14.50 -0.37 15.41
C VAL A 330 -15.21 -0.47 16.74
N PHE A 331 -16.08 -1.49 16.86
CA PHE A 331 -16.79 -1.85 18.07
C PHE A 331 -16.16 -3.09 18.69
N TYR A 332 -15.85 -3.00 19.98
CA TYR A 332 -15.39 -4.11 20.80
C TYR A 332 -16.49 -4.51 21.79
N THR A 333 -16.81 -5.79 21.86
CA THR A 333 -17.65 -6.37 22.91
C THR A 333 -16.79 -7.24 23.81
N VAL A 334 -16.91 -7.03 25.12
CA VAL A 334 -16.19 -7.80 26.13
C VAL A 334 -17.20 -8.51 27.02
N GLU A 335 -17.04 -9.81 27.17
CA GLU A 335 -17.75 -10.63 28.15
C GLU A 335 -16.73 -11.30 29.09
N ALA A 336 -17.04 -11.36 30.39
CA ALA A 336 -16.18 -12.02 31.36
C ALA A 336 -16.99 -12.54 32.55
N ARG A 337 -16.42 -13.49 33.29
CA ARG A 337 -16.92 -13.96 34.58
C ARG A 337 -16.06 -13.41 35.72
N ALA A 338 -16.67 -12.79 36.72
CA ALA A 338 -15.97 -12.40 37.94
C ALA A 338 -15.77 -13.60 38.89
N SER A 339 -14.92 -13.44 39.90
CA SER A 339 -14.62 -14.49 40.88
C SER A 339 -15.83 -14.97 41.69
N ASP A 340 -16.88 -14.14 41.80
CA ASP A 340 -18.16 -14.50 42.45
C ASP A 340 -19.11 -15.31 41.53
N GLY A 341 -18.68 -15.61 40.30
CA GLY A 341 -19.47 -16.33 39.29
C GLY A 341 -20.37 -15.43 38.43
N THR A 342 -20.48 -14.14 38.74
CA THR A 342 -21.31 -13.20 37.97
C THR A 342 -20.70 -12.97 36.59
N ARG A 343 -21.51 -13.09 35.53
CA ARG A 343 -21.10 -12.75 34.16
C ARG A 343 -21.39 -11.27 33.88
N TYR A 344 -20.45 -10.61 33.25
CA TYR A 344 -20.53 -9.21 32.85
C TYR A 344 -20.38 -9.09 31.34
N ARG A 345 -21.01 -8.07 30.78
CA ARG A 345 -20.82 -7.64 29.38
C ARG A 345 -20.65 -6.14 29.32
N GLY A 346 -19.80 -5.68 28.42
CA GLY A 346 -19.70 -4.26 28.07
C GLY A 346 -19.19 -4.06 26.65
N GLN A 347 -19.20 -2.81 26.20
CA GLN A 347 -18.80 -2.43 24.85
C GLN A 347 -17.93 -1.18 24.83
N ALA A 348 -17.00 -1.11 23.89
CA ALA A 348 -16.20 0.08 23.62
C ALA A 348 -16.19 0.35 22.11
N ALA A 349 -16.04 1.61 21.72
CA ALA A 349 -15.92 1.99 20.31
C ALA A 349 -14.72 2.92 20.10
N THR A 350 -14.08 2.80 18.94
CA THR A 350 -12.95 3.65 18.53
C THR A 350 -13.01 3.93 17.04
N LYS A 351 -12.48 5.10 16.65
CA LYS A 351 -12.29 5.50 15.25
C LYS A 351 -10.99 6.27 15.12
N GLY A 352 -10.34 6.12 13.97
CA GLY A 352 -9.13 6.85 13.61
C GLY A 352 -7.88 6.30 14.27
N VAL A 353 -6.82 7.10 14.22
CA VAL A 353 -5.51 6.75 14.77
C VAL A 353 -5.55 6.85 16.30
N PRO A 354 -5.43 5.73 17.02
CA PRO A 354 -5.46 5.76 18.47
C PRO A 354 -4.15 6.34 19.00
N GLY A 355 -4.22 7.51 19.62
CA GLY A 355 -3.16 7.95 20.53
C GLY A 355 -3.06 7.00 21.74
N ASN A 356 -2.04 7.19 22.58
CA ASN A 356 -1.93 6.47 23.87
C ASN A 356 -3.11 6.85 24.79
N ARG A 357 -4.21 6.10 24.70
CA ARG A 357 -5.48 6.43 25.37
C ARG A 357 -6.19 5.20 25.91
N TRP A 358 -6.98 5.44 26.94
CA TRP A 358 -7.95 4.51 27.47
C TRP A 358 -9.25 4.62 26.70
N LEU A 359 -9.82 3.48 26.30
CA LEU A 359 -11.21 3.37 25.91
C LEU A 359 -12.01 2.85 27.09
N ARG A 360 -13.03 3.60 27.48
CA ARG A 360 -13.99 3.15 28.47
C ARG A 360 -14.79 1.99 27.88
N ILE A 361 -14.95 0.92 28.65
CA ILE A 361 -15.97 -0.09 28.37
C ILE A 361 -17.27 0.42 28.97
N ASP A 362 -18.15 0.88 28.10
CA ASP A 362 -19.49 1.31 28.45
C ASP A 362 -20.40 0.10 28.69
N HIS A 363 -21.48 0.35 29.44
CA HIS A 363 -22.48 -0.66 29.78
C HIS A 363 -21.93 -1.92 30.46
N TRP A 364 -20.76 -1.85 31.12
CA TRP A 364 -20.23 -2.94 31.93
C TRP A 364 -21.21 -3.29 33.06
N LYS A 365 -22.02 -4.32 32.84
CA LYS A 365 -23.11 -4.69 33.74
C LYS A 365 -23.30 -6.20 33.80
N PRO A 366 -23.86 -6.72 34.90
CA PRO A 366 -24.22 -8.13 35.00
C PRO A 366 -25.17 -8.54 33.87
N ILE A 367 -24.96 -9.73 33.32
CA ILE A 367 -25.88 -10.36 32.37
C ILE A 367 -26.46 -11.62 32.99
N SER A 368 -27.76 -11.83 32.78
CA SER A 368 -28.43 -13.07 33.16
C SER A 368 -27.99 -14.17 32.19
N GLY A 369 -27.45 -15.27 32.74
CA GLY A 369 -27.03 -16.44 31.98
C GLY A 369 -28.19 -17.24 31.41
#